data_AF-A0A4Q6BZ89-F1
#
_entry.id   AF-A0A4Q6BZ89-F1
#
_cell.length_a   1.000
_cell.length_b   1.000
_cell.length_c   1.000
_cell.angle_alpha   90.00
_cell.angle_beta   90.00
_cell.angle_gamma   90.00
#
_symmetry.space_group_name_H-M   'P 1'
#
loop_
_entity.id
_entity.type
_entity.pdbx_description
1 polymer ?
#
loop_
_entity_poly.entity_id
_entity_poly.type
_entity_poly.pdbx_seq_one_letter_code
_entity_poly.pdbx_strand_id
1 'polypeptide(L)' 'MQFTIPENHPSLPGHFPGSPIVPGVVVLDRVIEAIEATTGPLPPLRLPQVKFLKPLLPGQAADIEWD' A
#
# COMPACT_ATOMS: atom_id res chain seq x y z
N MET A 1 -6.26 6.84 8.46
CA MET A 1 -5.38 7.72 7.61
C MET A 1 -5.64 7.40 6.15
N GLN A 2 -5.83 8.39 5.28
CA GLN A 2 -6.16 8.15 3.86
C GLN A 2 -4.93 8.32 2.96
N PHE A 3 -4.80 7.47 1.94
CA PHE A 3 -3.78 7.60 0.90
C PHE A 3 -4.31 7.26 -0.49
N THR A 4 -3.53 7.62 -1.51
CA THR A 4 -3.77 7.25 -2.92
C THR A 4 -2.43 7.00 -3.59
N ILE A 5 -2.34 5.97 -4.43
CA ILE A 5 -1.18 5.75 -5.29
C ILE A 5 -1.47 6.35 -6.65
N PRO A 6 -0.67 7.33 -7.13
CA PRO A 6 -0.98 8.03 -8.37
C PRO A 6 -0.82 7.13 -9.60
N GLU A 7 -1.55 7.43 -10.67
CA GLU A 7 -1.54 6.65 -11.92
C GLU A 7 -0.17 6.54 -12.59
N ASN A 8 0.72 7.51 -12.31
CA ASN A 8 2.09 7.55 -12.83
C ASN A 8 3.11 6.96 -11.86
N HIS A 9 2.68 6.24 -10.81
CA HIS A 9 3.59 5.64 -9.85
C HIS A 9 4.55 4.65 -10.55
N PRO A 10 5.87 4.71 -10.27
CA PRO A 10 6.89 3.95 -11.01
C PRO A 10 6.77 2.43 -10.85
N SER A 11 5.98 1.94 -9.88
CA SER A 11 5.71 0.51 -9.70
C SER A 11 4.61 -0.04 -10.60
N LEU A 12 3.88 0.81 -11.34
CA LEU A 12 2.73 0.41 -12.16
C LEU A 12 3.09 -0.07 -13.57
N PRO A 13 4.10 0.50 -14.28
CA PRO A 13 4.52 -0.03 -15.58
C PRO A 13 4.87 -1.52 -15.48
N GLY A 14 4.16 -2.37 -16.24
CA GLY A 14 4.33 -3.82 -16.20
C GLY A 14 3.57 -4.54 -15.07
N HIS A 15 2.81 -3.83 -14.22
CA HIS A 15 2.05 -4.41 -13.11
C HIS A 15 0.57 -3.98 -13.11
N PHE A 16 -0.26 -4.46 -14.03
CA PHE A 16 0.03 -5.32 -15.18
C PHE A 16 -0.26 -4.55 -16.48
N PRO A 17 0.36 -4.92 -17.62
CA PRO A 17 0.06 -4.28 -18.90
C PRO A 17 -1.45 -4.30 -19.22
N GLY A 18 -2.03 -3.14 -19.51
CA GLY A 18 -3.46 -3.00 -19.85
C GLY A 18 -4.45 -3.10 -18.68
N SER A 19 -4.01 -3.49 -17.48
CA SER A 19 -4.87 -3.56 -16.28
C SER A 19 -4.01 -3.36 -15.02
N PRO A 20 -3.55 -2.12 -14.77
CA PRO A 20 -2.67 -1.84 -13.65
C PRO A 20 -3.40 -2.01 -12.32
N ILE A 21 -2.72 -2.62 -11.36
CA ILE A 21 -3.15 -2.66 -9.96
C ILE A 21 -1.97 -2.27 -9.08
N VAL A 22 -2.25 -1.63 -7.95
CA VAL A 22 -1.21 -1.26 -6.99
C VAL A 22 -0.56 -2.53 -6.42
N PRO A 23 0.77 -2.68 -6.48
CA PRO A 23 1.46 -3.82 -5.88
C PRO A 23 1.22 -3.88 -4.36
N GLY A 24 1.00 -5.09 -3.83
CA GLY A 24 0.73 -5.28 -2.40
C GLY A 24 1.82 -4.71 -1.48
N VAL A 25 3.09 -4.76 -1.89
CA VAL A 25 4.20 -4.15 -1.14
C VAL A 25 4.11 -2.63 -1.06
N VAL A 26 3.58 -1.96 -2.09
CA VAL A 26 3.37 -0.50 -2.08
C VAL A 26 2.23 -0.14 -1.13
N VAL A 27 1.20 -0.98 -1.02
CA VAL A 27 0.14 -0.82 -0.01
C VAL A 27 0.70 -0.98 1.40
N LEU A 28 1.52 -2.02 1.64
CA LEU A 28 2.14 -2.26 2.94
C LEU A 28 3.07 -1.13 3.36
N ASP A 29 3.80 -0.54 2.42
CA ASP A 29 4.67 0.61 2.66
C ASP A 29 3.88 1.80 3.26
N ARG A 30 2.70 2.11 2.68
CA ARG A 30 1.80 3.16 3.21
C ARG A 30 1.26 2.83 4.60
N VAL A 31 0.98 1.55 4.88
CA VAL A 31 0.53 1.11 6.21
C VAL A 31 1.65 1.26 7.24
N ILE A 32 2.89 0.87 6.89
CA ILE A 32 4.06 1.01 7.76
C ILE A 32 4.33 2.49 8.05
N GLU A 33 4.35 3.35 7.01
CA GLU A 33 4.50 4.80 7.17
C GLU A 33 3.44 5.40 8.10
N ALA A 34 2.18 4.96 7.96
CA ALA A 34 1.07 5.42 8.78
C ALA A 34 1.25 5.02 10.26
N ILE A 35 1.72 3.80 10.53
CA ILE A 35 2.03 3.35 11.88
C ILE A 35 3.21 4.14 12.44
N GLU A 36 4.31 4.25 11.69
CA GLU A 36 5.52 4.98 12.09
C GLU A 36 5.24 6.45 12.40
N ALA A 37 4.35 7.09 11.66
CA ALA A 37 3.92 8.46 11.93
C ALA A 37 3.26 8.64 13.31
N THR A 38 2.71 7.57 13.88
CA THR A 38 2.06 7.58 15.20
C THR A 38 2.92 7.00 16.32
N THR A 39 3.78 6.02 16.02
CA THR A 39 4.57 5.29 17.03
C THR A 39 6.06 5.62 17.01
N GLY A 40 6.54 6.35 16.00
CA GLY A 40 7.96 6.45 15.66
C GLY A 40 8.46 5.25 14.84
N PRO A 41 9.75 5.24 14.45
CA PRO A 41 10.33 4.23 13.57
C PRO A 41 10.16 2.80 14.10
N LEU A 42 9.80 1.88 13.21
CA LEU A 42 9.63 0.48 13.59
C LEU A 42 10.95 -0.31 13.49
N PRO A 43 11.17 -1.29 14.37
CA PRO A 43 12.26 -2.26 14.20
C PRO A 43 12.00 -3.14 12.96
N PRO A 44 12.97 -3.97 12.50
CA PRO A 44 12.74 -4.90 11.40
C PRO A 44 11.47 -5.75 11.60
N LEU A 45 10.51 -5.61 10.69
CA LEU A 45 9.24 -6.33 10.75
C LEU A 45 9.31 -7.69 10.03
N ARG A 46 8.57 -8.65 10.56
CA ARG A 46 8.08 -9.81 9.81
C ARG A 46 6.57 -9.76 9.79
N LEU A 47 5.99 -9.90 8.60
CA LEU A 47 4.54 -9.96 8.40
C LEU A 47 4.19 -11.42 8.05
N PRO A 48 4.00 -12.31 9.05
CA PRO A 48 3.79 -13.74 8.80
C PRO A 48 2.52 -14.02 8.01
N GLN A 49 1.57 -13.09 8.05
CA GLN A 49 0.35 -13.14 7.28
C GLN A 49 -0.01 -11.75 6.78
N VAL A 50 -0.29 -11.67 5.48
CA VAL A 50 -0.91 -10.52 4.82
C VAL A 50 -1.92 -11.07 3.82
N LYS A 51 -3.08 -10.43 3.71
CA LYS A 51 -4.12 -10.86 2.78
C LYS A 51 -4.67 -9.67 2.00
N PHE A 52 -4.49 -9.71 0.69
CA PHE A 52 -5.07 -8.74 -0.24
C PHE A 52 -6.38 -9.31 -0.78
N LEU A 53 -7.51 -8.90 -0.21
CA LEU A 53 -8.83 -9.42 -0.56
C LEU A 53 -9.36 -8.89 -1.90
N LYS A 54 -8.95 -7.68 -2.28
CA LYS A 54 -9.33 -7.00 -3.51
C LYS A 54 -8.11 -6.22 -4.04
N PRO A 55 -8.00 -6.01 -5.36
CA PRO A 55 -7.00 -5.10 -5.90
C PRO A 55 -7.33 -3.67 -5.48
N LEU A 56 -6.29 -2.88 -5.23
CA LEU A 56 -6.38 -1.42 -5.19
C LEU A 56 -5.99 -0.89 -6.57
N LEU A 57 -6.83 -0.05 -7.17
CA LEU A 57 -6.56 0.54 -8.48
C LEU A 57 -5.68 1.80 -8.34
N PRO A 58 -4.87 2.16 -9.36
CA PRO A 58 -4.22 3.45 -9.39
C PRO A 58 -5.24 4.59 -9.30
N GLY A 59 -4.93 5.65 -8.57
CA GLY A 59 -5.83 6.78 -8.32
C GLY A 59 -6.99 6.49 -7.35
N GLN A 60 -7.18 5.23 -6.92
CA GLN A 60 -8.21 4.89 -5.93
C GLN A 60 -7.76 5.30 -4.53
N ALA A 61 -8.62 6.04 -3.83
CA ALA A 61 -8.44 6.35 -2.41
C ALA A 61 -8.59 5.09 -1.55
N ALA A 62 -7.70 4.95 -0.57
CA ALA A 62 -7.72 3.88 0.42
C ALA A 62 -7.57 4.47 1.82
N ASP A 63 -8.36 3.95 2.75
CA ASP A 63 -8.29 4.30 4.16
C ASP A 63 -7.56 3.20 4.94
N ILE A 64 -6.66 3.63 5.82
CA ILE A 64 -5.96 2.78 6.77
C ILE A 64 -6.62 2.99 8.13
N GLU A 65 -7.10 1.90 8.69
CA GLU A 65 -7.79 1.82 9.98
C GLU A 65 -7.16 0.69 10.79
N TRP A 66 -7.03 0.94 12.09
CA TRP A 66 -6.61 -0.05 13.08
C TRP A 66 -7.32 0.29 14.39
N ASP A 67 -7.67 -0.75 15.15
CA ASP A 67 -8.26 -0.64 16.48
C ASP A 67 -7.20 -0.26 17.54
#